data_AF-A0A3A8H424-F1
#
_entry.id   AF-A0A3A8H424-F1
#
_cell.length_a   1.000
_cell.length_b   1.000
_cell.length_c   1.000
_cell.angle_alpha   90.00
_cell.angle_beta   90.00
_cell.angle_gamma   90.00
#
_symmetry.space_group_name_H-M   'P 1'
#
loop_
_entity.id
_entity.type
_entity.pdbx_description
1 polymer ?
#
loop_
_entity_poly.entity_id
_entity_poly.type
_entity_poly.pdbx_seq_one_letter_code
_entity_poly.pdbx_strand_id
1 'polypeptide(L)'
;PQALAPRPSGSSAPARRTGSQSSRSVARVSSPRGGAGGGGGLSAAERARIRRETPGLAANLRLFWAEASSKVRTGVMAGGGVVVLGLFGLLYWLVLGGDDKVQRGEEPVRLSTQPINDSFGLGDGVTWNRPDMKVFEWEFVAATRAVVILHYQASGISKDEVVVSVNGVDVGKVPPDTLASQERSLELMIPPQHLRKGEPNRIIFDNTRNPPGEDPWRVWNVWVERALLPEQLTSVQLVNLARESYKKGRKNFDTPDIGARNRYEAWKSFREAWLMLEAHPDPKPELYFESQEGMKNAQQELDRTCSKLLLEVEGYYNQSQFKKAASTLDHMREYFPEYDQPCATRAENKRAEYGL
;
A
#
# COMPACT_ATOMS: atom_id res chain seq x y z
N PRO A 1 -49.22 -39.95 -17.91
CA PRO A 1 -48.24 -40.85 -17.24
C PRO A 1 -47.56 -40.10 -16.08
N GLN A 2 -47.78 -40.40 -14.79
CA GLN A 2 -48.13 -41.68 -14.13
C GLN A 2 -47.15 -42.82 -14.47
N ALA A 3 -46.60 -43.58 -13.50
CA ALA A 3 -46.65 -43.42 -12.03
C ALA A 3 -45.64 -44.33 -11.29
N LEU A 4 -45.62 -44.18 -9.95
CA LEU A 4 -45.33 -45.21 -8.92
C LEU A 4 -43.88 -45.57 -8.56
N ALA A 5 -43.74 -46.05 -7.32
CA ALA A 5 -42.52 -46.44 -6.61
C ALA A 5 -42.51 -47.97 -6.34
N PRO A 6 -41.57 -48.52 -5.53
CA PRO A 6 -41.94 -48.71 -4.11
C PRO A 6 -40.79 -48.61 -3.06
N ARG A 7 -41.17 -48.65 -1.78
CA ARG A 7 -40.35 -49.00 -0.57
C ARG A 7 -40.80 -50.44 -0.10
N PRO A 8 -40.69 -50.95 1.16
CA PRO A 8 -40.04 -50.51 2.42
C PRO A 8 -39.40 -51.68 3.26
N SER A 9 -39.39 -51.51 4.60
CA SER A 9 -39.17 -52.48 5.72
C SER A 9 -37.73 -52.73 6.20
N GLY A 10 -37.45 -52.94 7.49
CA GLY A 10 -38.26 -52.86 8.74
C GLY A 10 -37.39 -52.38 9.93
N SER A 11 -37.89 -51.68 10.96
CA SER A 11 -38.65 -52.17 12.14
C SER A 11 -37.86 -53.23 12.94
N SER A 12 -37.48 -53.05 14.21
CA SER A 12 -38.32 -52.89 15.44
C SER A 12 -37.40 -52.83 16.69
N ALA A 13 -37.80 -52.63 17.97
CA ALA A 13 -38.85 -51.85 18.65
C ALA A 13 -38.49 -51.79 20.20
N PRO A 14 -39.39 -51.74 21.23
CA PRO A 14 -39.29 -50.65 22.23
C PRO A 14 -39.34 -51.01 23.75
N ALA A 15 -39.16 -50.00 24.62
CA ALA A 15 -39.60 -49.99 26.02
C ALA A 15 -40.08 -48.57 26.45
N ARG A 16 -40.84 -48.43 27.56
CA ARG A 16 -41.65 -47.22 27.89
C ARG A 16 -41.96 -47.12 29.40
N ARG A 17 -42.36 -45.91 29.88
CA ARG A 17 -43.03 -45.53 31.17
C ARG A 17 -42.08 -45.13 32.33
N THR A 18 -42.44 -44.29 33.34
CA THR A 18 -43.55 -43.31 33.59
C THR A 18 -43.24 -42.42 34.83
N GLY A 19 -43.89 -41.25 34.95
CA GLY A 19 -44.10 -40.51 36.23
C GLY A 19 -43.13 -39.32 36.45
N SER A 20 -43.50 -38.07 36.80
CA SER A 20 -44.73 -37.35 37.24
C SER A 20 -44.88 -37.07 38.76
N GLN A 21 -44.99 -35.76 39.11
CA GLN A 21 -45.47 -35.16 40.39
C GLN A 21 -44.65 -35.43 41.68
N SER A 22 -44.70 -34.62 42.77
CA SER A 22 -45.04 -33.19 42.99
C SER A 22 -44.81 -32.81 44.49
N SER A 23 -44.57 -31.52 44.78
CA SER A 23 -44.96 -30.76 46.00
C SER A 23 -44.43 -31.07 47.43
N ARG A 24 -43.82 -30.02 48.04
CA ARG A 24 -43.98 -29.47 49.42
C ARG A 24 -43.90 -30.46 50.62
N SER A 25 -42.98 -30.30 51.58
CA SER A 25 -43.07 -29.40 52.78
C SER A 25 -42.18 -29.95 53.94
N VAL A 26 -41.89 -29.37 55.13
CA VAL A 26 -41.82 -28.00 55.75
C VAL A 26 -41.14 -28.12 57.15
N ALA A 27 -40.58 -27.02 57.72
CA ALA A 27 -40.25 -26.80 59.17
C ALA A 27 -39.03 -27.56 59.79
N ARG A 28 -38.34 -27.10 60.87
CA ARG A 28 -38.12 -25.76 61.53
C ARG A 28 -37.05 -25.92 62.66
N VAL A 29 -36.71 -24.82 63.36
CA VAL A 29 -35.94 -24.67 64.63
C VAL A 29 -34.43 -25.05 64.58
N SER A 30 -33.49 -24.40 65.30
CA SER A 30 -33.56 -23.38 66.36
C SER A 30 -32.49 -22.27 66.23
N SER A 31 -32.78 -21.09 66.78
CA SER A 31 -31.81 -20.00 67.02
C SER A 31 -31.27 -20.03 68.45
N PRO A 32 -30.16 -19.35 68.73
CA PRO A 32 -30.08 -18.44 69.88
C PRO A 32 -30.16 -16.96 69.45
N ARG A 33 -30.47 -16.08 70.40
CA ARG A 33 -30.84 -14.66 70.17
C ARG A 33 -30.19 -13.77 71.22
N GLY A 34 -29.52 -12.69 70.80
CA GLY A 34 -29.01 -11.66 71.72
C GLY A 34 -28.07 -10.67 71.02
N GLY A 35 -28.25 -9.37 71.28
CA GLY A 35 -27.44 -8.29 70.70
C GLY A 35 -28.22 -7.37 69.77
N ALA A 36 -28.79 -6.30 70.33
CA ALA A 36 -29.39 -5.20 69.56
C ALA A 36 -28.40 -4.04 69.44
N GLY A 37 -28.29 -3.46 68.26
CA GLY A 37 -27.44 -2.29 67.98
C GLY A 37 -27.57 -1.88 66.52
N GLY A 38 -28.12 -0.70 66.27
CA GLY A 38 -28.29 -0.16 64.90
C GLY A 38 -27.09 0.67 64.45
N GLY A 39 -26.87 0.74 63.13
CA GLY A 39 -25.81 1.53 62.51
C GLY A 39 -24.76 0.64 61.84
N GLY A 40 -24.81 0.55 60.51
CA GLY A 40 -23.87 -0.26 59.72
C GLY A 40 -22.51 0.44 59.55
N GLY A 41 -21.64 0.31 60.54
CA GLY A 41 -20.25 0.75 60.51
C GLY A 41 -19.35 -0.18 61.33
N LEU A 42 -18.05 -0.20 61.04
CA LEU A 42 -17.09 -1.07 61.73
C LEU A 42 -17.02 -0.77 63.23
N SER A 43 -16.87 -1.81 64.05
CA SER A 43 -16.61 -1.63 65.48
C SER A 43 -15.26 -0.95 65.72
N ALA A 44 -15.11 -0.29 66.88
CA ALA A 44 -13.86 0.36 67.26
C ALA A 44 -12.67 -0.64 67.32
N ALA A 45 -12.93 -1.92 67.61
CA ALA A 45 -11.92 -2.98 67.61
C ALA A 45 -11.43 -3.30 66.18
N GLU A 46 -12.32 -3.41 65.20
CA GLU A 46 -11.97 -3.65 63.79
C GLU A 46 -11.22 -2.45 63.19
N ARG A 47 -11.66 -1.21 63.51
CA ARG A 47 -10.95 0.02 63.14
C ARG A 47 -9.51 0.03 63.65
N ALA A 48 -9.29 -0.41 64.91
CA ALA A 48 -7.95 -0.52 65.49
C ALA A 48 -7.10 -1.64 64.84
N ARG A 49 -7.73 -2.73 64.41
CA ARG A 49 -7.07 -3.85 63.72
C ARG A 49 -6.57 -3.46 62.33
N ILE A 50 -7.42 -2.85 61.49
CA ILE A 50 -7.07 -2.44 60.11
C ILE A 50 -5.89 -1.45 60.10
N ARG A 51 -5.81 -0.57 61.10
CA ARG A 51 -4.69 0.39 61.29
C ARG A 51 -3.38 -0.26 61.77
N ARG A 52 -3.42 -1.47 62.34
CA ARG A 52 -2.23 -2.25 62.71
C ARG A 52 -1.75 -3.15 61.56
N GLU A 53 -2.67 -3.72 60.78
CA GLU A 53 -2.35 -4.64 59.68
C GLU A 53 -1.93 -3.93 58.38
N THR A 54 -2.27 -2.64 58.20
CA THR A 54 -1.77 -1.82 57.07
C THR A 54 -1.53 -0.36 57.51
N PRO A 55 -0.29 0.11 57.68
CA PRO A 55 -0.01 1.52 57.97
C PRO A 55 -0.22 2.41 56.71
N GLY A 56 -0.50 3.69 56.93
CA GLY A 56 -0.58 4.71 55.87
C GLY A 56 -1.92 4.78 55.13
N LEU A 57 -1.90 5.39 53.94
CA LEU A 57 -3.10 5.74 53.15
C LEU A 57 -4.02 4.55 52.85
N ALA A 58 -3.47 3.34 52.73
CA ALA A 58 -4.22 2.11 52.47
C ALA A 58 -5.24 1.78 53.58
N ALA A 59 -4.93 2.05 54.86
CA ALA A 59 -5.90 1.86 55.94
C ALA A 59 -7.04 2.89 55.86
N ASN A 60 -6.75 4.15 55.55
CA ASN A 60 -7.80 5.17 55.41
C ASN A 60 -8.74 4.84 54.23
N LEU A 61 -8.19 4.37 53.10
CA LEU A 61 -8.97 3.87 51.97
C LEU A 61 -9.83 2.65 52.33
N ARG A 62 -9.27 1.66 53.06
CA ARG A 62 -10.03 0.48 53.52
C ARG A 62 -11.14 0.83 54.50
N LEU A 63 -10.89 1.71 55.45
CA LEU A 63 -11.88 2.20 56.41
C LEU A 63 -13.00 2.99 55.70
N PHE A 64 -12.63 3.90 54.80
CA PHE A 64 -13.59 4.60 53.95
C PHE A 64 -14.46 3.64 53.14
N TRP A 65 -13.87 2.65 52.47
CA TRP A 65 -14.65 1.68 51.68
C TRP A 65 -15.58 0.83 52.55
N ALA A 66 -15.11 0.39 53.72
CA ALA A 66 -15.91 -0.40 54.65
C ALA A 66 -17.12 0.38 55.20
N GLU A 67 -16.96 1.68 55.48
CA GLU A 67 -18.00 2.54 56.06
C GLU A 67 -18.84 3.30 55.01
N ALA A 68 -18.39 3.36 53.74
CA ALA A 68 -19.13 3.97 52.65
C ALA A 68 -20.47 3.24 52.41
N SER A 69 -21.57 3.99 52.44
CA SER A 69 -22.90 3.45 52.12
C SER A 69 -22.98 2.96 50.67
N SER A 70 -23.93 2.07 50.38
CA SER A 70 -24.09 1.46 49.04
C SER A 70 -24.16 2.50 47.91
N LYS A 71 -24.87 3.62 48.12
CA LYS A 71 -24.95 4.72 47.15
C LYS A 71 -23.60 5.40 46.89
N VAL A 72 -22.79 5.60 47.93
CA VAL A 72 -21.44 6.19 47.81
C VAL A 72 -20.49 5.24 47.08
N ARG A 73 -20.54 3.93 47.39
CA ARG A 73 -19.76 2.90 46.69
C ARG A 73 -20.06 2.88 45.19
N THR A 74 -21.33 2.88 44.80
CA THR A 74 -21.73 2.93 43.38
C THR A 74 -21.27 4.23 42.70
N GLY A 75 -21.39 5.38 43.38
CA GLY A 75 -20.90 6.66 42.85
C GLY A 75 -19.40 6.69 42.61
N VAL A 76 -18.60 6.18 43.55
CA VAL A 76 -17.14 6.08 43.42
C VAL A 76 -16.73 5.10 42.31
N MET A 77 -17.41 3.96 42.18
CA MET A 77 -17.14 2.99 41.10
C MET A 77 -17.49 3.56 39.73
N ALA A 78 -18.62 4.27 39.60
CA ALA A 78 -19.02 4.91 38.35
C ALA A 78 -18.05 6.04 37.95
N GLY A 79 -17.70 6.92 38.89
CA GLY A 79 -16.73 8.01 38.65
C GLY A 79 -15.35 7.47 38.29
N GLY A 80 -14.86 6.45 38.99
CA GLY A 80 -13.59 5.78 38.67
C GLY A 80 -13.61 5.14 37.28
N GLY A 81 -14.71 4.50 36.89
CA GLY A 81 -14.89 3.94 35.55
C GLY A 81 -14.80 5.00 34.44
N VAL A 82 -15.42 6.17 34.63
CA VAL A 82 -15.33 7.28 33.68
C VAL A 82 -13.89 7.84 33.58
N VAL A 83 -13.17 7.98 34.71
CA VAL A 83 -11.77 8.44 34.70
C VAL A 83 -10.85 7.43 33.98
N VAL A 84 -11.04 6.13 34.20
CA VAL A 84 -10.28 5.08 33.52
C VAL A 84 -10.60 5.05 32.01
N LEU A 85 -11.87 5.16 31.61
CA LEU A 85 -12.25 5.25 30.20
C LEU A 85 -11.71 6.52 29.54
N GLY A 86 -11.69 7.65 30.26
CA GLY A 86 -11.07 8.90 29.80
C GLY A 86 -9.56 8.77 29.59
N LEU A 87 -8.85 8.09 30.49
CA LEU A 87 -7.43 7.76 30.33
C LEU A 87 -7.17 6.82 29.14
N PHE A 88 -8.00 5.80 28.95
CA PHE A 88 -7.89 4.92 27.77
C PHE A 88 -8.20 5.65 26.46
N GLY A 89 -9.20 6.53 26.44
CA GLY A 89 -9.51 7.37 25.27
C GLY A 89 -8.39 8.38 24.96
N LEU A 90 -7.78 8.97 25.98
CA LEU A 90 -6.64 9.89 25.82
C LEU A 90 -5.35 9.17 25.41
N LEU A 91 -5.11 7.94 25.89
CA LEU A 91 -4.02 7.08 25.42
C LEU A 91 -4.25 6.63 23.96
N TYR A 92 -5.47 6.20 23.62
CA TYR A 92 -5.84 5.86 22.25
C TYR A 92 -5.63 7.05 21.30
N TRP A 93 -6.04 8.26 21.71
CA TRP A 93 -5.81 9.48 20.96
C TRP A 93 -4.32 9.89 20.89
N LEU A 94 -3.52 9.67 21.94
CA LEU A 94 -2.07 9.91 21.88
C LEU A 94 -1.31 8.92 21.01
N VAL A 95 -1.79 7.68 20.88
CA VAL A 95 -1.15 6.61 20.07
C VAL A 95 -1.58 6.64 18.60
N LEU A 96 -2.78 7.16 18.29
CA LEU A 96 -3.35 7.16 16.92
C LEU A 96 -3.66 8.55 16.35
N GLY A 97 -3.70 9.59 17.18
CA GLY A 97 -3.87 10.99 16.78
C GLY A 97 -2.56 11.73 16.54
N GLY A 98 -1.43 11.02 16.61
CA GLY A 98 -0.16 11.50 16.08
C GLY A 98 -0.17 11.38 14.56
N ASP A 99 -0.48 12.48 13.87
CA ASP A 99 0.02 12.67 12.51
C ASP A 99 1.54 12.44 12.53
N ASP A 100 2.03 11.49 11.74
CA ASP A 100 3.44 11.12 11.67
C ASP A 100 4.25 12.21 10.94
N LYS A 101 4.42 13.33 11.66
CA LYS A 101 5.38 14.41 11.40
C LYS A 101 6.79 13.94 11.75
N VAL A 102 7.18 12.83 11.11
CA VAL A 102 8.56 12.47 10.83
C VAL A 102 9.29 13.76 10.46
N GLN A 103 10.46 14.00 11.05
CA GLN A 103 11.32 15.13 10.69
C GLN A 103 11.94 14.86 9.32
N ARG A 104 11.13 15.05 8.26
CA ARG A 104 11.53 14.93 6.86
C ARG A 104 12.54 16.04 6.56
N GLY A 105 13.53 15.70 5.73
CA GLY A 105 14.59 16.63 5.31
C GLY A 105 14.07 17.70 4.36
N GLU A 106 14.97 18.34 3.63
CA GLU A 106 14.58 19.28 2.57
C GLU A 106 13.81 18.58 1.44
N GLU A 107 12.85 19.27 0.83
CA GLU A 107 12.05 18.71 -0.27
C GLU A 107 12.95 18.28 -1.45
N PRO A 108 12.85 17.04 -1.95
CA PRO A 108 13.67 16.58 -3.08
C PRO A 108 13.44 17.42 -4.33
N VAL A 109 14.45 18.21 -4.75
CA VAL A 109 14.43 18.99 -5.99
C VAL A 109 15.14 18.25 -7.14
N ARG A 110 16.23 17.52 -6.86
CA ARG A 110 17.07 16.92 -7.91
C ARG A 110 16.65 15.49 -8.23
N LEU A 111 16.35 15.23 -9.50
CA LEU A 111 16.09 13.88 -10.00
C LEU A 111 17.41 13.11 -10.23
N SER A 112 17.34 11.79 -10.18
CA SER A 112 18.47 10.88 -10.42
C SER A 112 17.99 9.59 -11.08
N THR A 113 18.87 8.60 -11.22
CA THR A 113 18.51 7.23 -11.64
C THR A 113 17.96 6.37 -10.49
N GLN A 114 17.69 6.96 -9.32
CA GLN A 114 17.04 6.30 -8.18
C GLN A 114 15.67 6.95 -7.91
N PRO A 115 14.62 6.17 -7.58
CA PRO A 115 13.28 6.67 -7.30
C PRO A 115 13.25 7.59 -6.08
N ILE A 116 12.69 8.78 -6.26
CA ILE A 116 12.24 9.63 -5.16
C ILE A 116 10.89 9.08 -4.69
N ASN A 117 10.90 8.32 -3.59
CA ASN A 117 9.72 7.66 -3.05
C ASN A 117 8.71 8.63 -2.41
N ASP A 118 9.11 9.88 -2.16
CA ASP A 118 8.21 10.95 -1.71
C ASP A 118 7.13 11.26 -2.75
N SER A 119 6.00 11.79 -2.27
CA SER A 119 4.87 12.20 -3.10
C SER A 119 4.62 13.70 -3.05
N PHE A 120 4.21 14.27 -4.18
CA PHE A 120 4.08 15.70 -4.42
C PHE A 120 2.72 15.99 -5.07
N GLY A 121 2.08 17.11 -4.71
CA GLY A 121 0.76 17.49 -5.22
C GLY A 121 -0.16 18.02 -4.11
N LEU A 122 -1.46 17.75 -4.20
CA LEU A 122 -2.49 18.19 -3.24
C LEU A 122 -3.37 17.01 -2.77
N GLY A 123 -3.78 17.03 -1.50
CA GLY A 123 -4.71 16.06 -0.92
C GLY A 123 -4.08 15.11 0.11
N ASP A 124 -4.89 14.13 0.54
CA ASP A 124 -4.54 13.22 1.63
C ASP A 124 -3.37 12.29 1.28
N GLY A 125 -2.46 12.10 2.24
CA GLY A 125 -1.31 11.20 2.06
C GLY A 125 -0.26 11.70 1.05
N VAL A 126 -0.26 13.00 0.72
CA VAL A 126 0.83 13.65 -0.02
C VAL A 126 1.98 14.01 0.93
N THR A 127 3.23 13.75 0.54
CA THR A 127 4.42 14.04 1.35
C THR A 127 4.75 15.54 1.37
N TRP A 128 4.64 16.19 0.21
CA TRP A 128 4.99 17.58 -0.06
C TRP A 128 3.86 18.32 -0.76
N ASN A 129 3.18 19.22 -0.04
CA ASN A 129 2.05 19.98 -0.57
C ASN A 129 2.51 21.00 -1.63
N ARG A 130 2.08 20.78 -2.87
CA ARG A 130 2.36 21.53 -4.09
C ARG A 130 1.06 21.59 -4.90
N PRO A 131 0.15 22.54 -4.61
CA PRO A 131 -1.18 22.56 -5.25
C PRO A 131 -1.10 22.91 -6.74
N ASP A 132 -0.18 23.81 -7.07
CA ASP A 132 0.10 24.37 -8.39
C ASP A 132 0.99 23.42 -9.22
N MET A 133 2.30 23.51 -9.01
CA MET A 133 3.28 22.74 -9.76
C MET A 133 4.36 22.13 -8.88
N LYS A 134 4.90 20.99 -9.32
CA LYS A 134 6.14 20.40 -8.80
C LYS A 134 7.26 20.53 -9.84
N VAL A 135 8.24 21.37 -9.53
CA VAL A 135 9.49 21.51 -10.27
C VAL A 135 10.53 20.52 -9.73
N PHE A 136 11.21 19.84 -10.65
CA PHE A 136 12.44 19.10 -10.44
C PHE A 136 13.58 19.64 -11.32
N GLU A 137 14.82 19.47 -10.86
CA GLU A 137 16.04 19.79 -11.60
C GLU A 137 16.81 18.51 -11.96
N TRP A 138 17.45 18.50 -13.14
CA TRP A 138 18.26 17.39 -13.58
C TRP A 138 19.41 17.80 -14.52
N GLU A 139 20.64 17.44 -14.18
CA GLU A 139 21.82 17.82 -14.96
C GLU A 139 22.17 16.79 -16.05
N PHE A 140 22.16 17.23 -17.32
CA PHE A 140 22.49 16.35 -18.44
C PHE A 140 23.98 16.39 -18.77
N VAL A 141 24.75 15.52 -18.11
CA VAL A 141 26.16 15.27 -18.42
C VAL A 141 26.29 13.95 -19.20
N ALA A 142 26.48 14.05 -20.52
CA ALA A 142 26.77 12.91 -21.39
C ALA A 142 27.65 13.32 -22.59
N ALA A 143 28.47 12.38 -23.08
CA ALA A 143 29.34 12.61 -24.23
C ALA A 143 28.55 12.77 -25.54
N THR A 144 27.55 11.90 -25.77
CA THR A 144 26.70 11.83 -26.97
C THR A 144 25.30 12.39 -26.71
N ARG A 145 24.43 12.40 -27.72
CA ARG A 145 22.96 12.50 -27.59
C ARG A 145 22.43 11.35 -26.73
N ALA A 146 21.36 11.62 -25.98
CA ALA A 146 20.62 10.64 -25.20
C ALA A 146 19.14 11.01 -25.13
N VAL A 147 18.28 10.01 -25.06
CA VAL A 147 16.88 10.15 -24.64
C VAL A 147 16.84 10.11 -23.12
N VAL A 148 15.95 10.91 -22.54
CA VAL A 148 15.59 10.79 -21.12
C VAL A 148 14.21 10.17 -21.03
N ILE A 149 14.04 9.24 -20.10
CA ILE A 149 12.73 8.65 -19.78
C ILE A 149 12.43 9.03 -18.33
N LEU A 150 11.37 9.81 -18.15
CA LEU A 150 10.83 10.19 -16.86
C LEU A 150 9.90 9.08 -16.39
N HIS A 151 10.31 8.39 -15.34
CA HIS A 151 9.56 7.34 -14.67
C HIS A 151 8.86 7.92 -13.45
N TYR A 152 7.56 7.65 -13.28
CA TYR A 152 6.76 8.16 -12.17
C TYR A 152 5.50 7.33 -11.94
N GLN A 153 4.81 7.57 -10.83
CA GLN A 153 3.43 7.13 -10.59
C GLN A 153 2.52 8.35 -10.36
N ALA A 154 1.22 8.21 -10.64
CA ALA A 154 0.25 9.29 -10.46
C ALA A 154 -1.15 8.78 -10.08
N SER A 155 -1.89 9.60 -9.32
CA SER A 155 -3.27 9.34 -8.89
C SER A 155 -4.01 10.65 -8.58
N GLY A 156 -5.34 10.62 -8.67
CA GLY A 156 -6.19 11.83 -8.53
C GLY A 156 -6.20 12.70 -9.80
N ILE A 157 -5.75 12.18 -10.93
CA ILE A 157 -5.55 12.95 -12.17
C ILE A 157 -6.81 12.92 -13.02
N SER A 158 -7.44 14.08 -13.21
CA SER A 158 -8.50 14.24 -14.21
C SER A 158 -7.93 14.31 -15.64
N LYS A 159 -8.80 14.07 -16.64
CA LYS A 159 -8.41 14.20 -18.05
C LYS A 159 -7.89 15.61 -18.35
N ASP A 160 -6.72 15.68 -18.98
CA ASP A 160 -6.05 16.92 -19.40
C ASP A 160 -5.66 17.89 -18.24
N GLU A 161 -5.62 17.42 -16.99
CA GLU A 161 -5.32 18.25 -15.81
C GLU A 161 -3.82 18.58 -15.64
N VAL A 162 -2.97 17.57 -15.44
CA VAL A 162 -1.54 17.76 -15.20
C VAL A 162 -0.76 17.61 -16.51
N VAL A 163 -0.07 18.68 -16.89
CA VAL A 163 0.88 18.74 -18.02
C VAL A 163 2.29 18.44 -17.50
N VAL A 164 3.12 17.82 -18.34
CA VAL A 164 4.56 17.68 -18.06
C VAL A 164 5.33 18.49 -19.09
N SER A 165 6.10 19.46 -18.62
CA SER A 165 6.94 20.32 -19.45
C SER A 165 8.42 20.21 -19.07
N VAL A 166 9.30 20.41 -20.06
CA VAL A 166 10.75 20.37 -19.89
C VAL A 166 11.33 21.65 -20.46
N ASN A 167 12.06 22.39 -19.62
CA ASN A 167 12.67 23.68 -19.97
C ASN A 167 11.70 24.74 -20.55
N GLY A 168 10.39 24.60 -20.25
CA GLY A 168 9.32 25.46 -20.77
C GLY A 168 8.65 24.97 -22.06
N VAL A 169 8.88 23.73 -22.48
CA VAL A 169 8.19 23.08 -23.61
C VAL A 169 7.40 21.87 -23.12
N ASP A 170 6.11 21.80 -23.45
CA ASP A 170 5.26 20.66 -23.14
C ASP A 170 5.74 19.40 -23.86
N VAL A 171 6.03 18.35 -23.11
CA VAL A 171 6.49 17.04 -23.63
C VAL A 171 5.41 15.96 -23.47
N GLY A 172 4.39 16.18 -22.66
CA GLY A 172 3.25 15.27 -22.52
C GLY A 172 2.24 15.72 -21.47
N LYS A 173 1.29 14.84 -21.18
CA LYS A 173 0.32 14.99 -20.08
C LYS A 173 0.29 13.73 -19.24
N VAL A 174 0.01 13.87 -17.96
CA VAL A 174 -0.22 12.73 -17.09
C VAL A 174 -1.55 12.06 -17.50
N PRO A 175 -1.57 10.74 -17.80
CA PRO A 175 -2.81 10.06 -18.15
C PRO A 175 -3.79 10.05 -16.96
N PRO A 176 -5.10 10.23 -17.19
CA PRO A 176 -6.08 10.23 -16.12
C PRO A 176 -6.14 8.90 -15.35
N ASP A 177 -6.78 8.95 -14.20
CA ASP A 177 -6.94 7.83 -13.30
C ASP A 177 -7.77 6.68 -13.90
N THR A 178 -7.37 5.46 -13.53
CA THR A 178 -8.09 4.21 -13.78
C THR A 178 -8.24 3.46 -12.45
N LEU A 179 -8.91 2.31 -12.46
CA LEU A 179 -9.03 1.46 -11.25
C LEU A 179 -7.69 0.98 -10.67
N ALA A 180 -6.59 1.12 -11.41
CA ALA A 180 -5.26 0.64 -11.01
C ALA A 180 -4.20 1.76 -10.85
N SER A 181 -4.59 3.05 -10.80
CA SER A 181 -3.64 4.19 -10.80
C SER A 181 -2.53 4.09 -9.75
N GLN A 182 -2.86 3.64 -8.53
CA GLN A 182 -1.91 3.54 -7.42
C GLN A 182 -0.81 2.49 -7.67
N GLU A 183 -1.10 1.45 -8.47
CA GLU A 183 -0.13 0.42 -8.88
C GLU A 183 0.48 0.67 -10.26
N ARG A 184 -0.13 1.50 -11.10
CA ARG A 184 0.36 1.83 -12.45
C ARG A 184 1.67 2.61 -12.37
N SER A 185 2.70 2.13 -13.06
CA SER A 185 3.86 2.94 -13.41
C SER A 185 3.60 3.69 -14.71
N LEU A 186 4.20 4.88 -14.85
CA LEU A 186 4.08 5.74 -16.01
C LEU A 186 5.48 6.12 -16.50
N GLU A 187 5.68 5.98 -17.80
CA GLU A 187 6.86 6.45 -18.51
C GLU A 187 6.46 7.65 -19.37
N LEU A 188 7.26 8.72 -19.35
CA LEU A 188 7.19 9.79 -20.33
C LEU A 188 8.58 10.01 -20.95
N MET A 189 8.65 9.85 -22.26
CA MET A 189 9.86 10.15 -23.01
C MET A 189 10.06 11.68 -23.12
N ILE A 190 11.28 12.12 -22.88
CA ILE A 190 11.75 13.50 -23.10
C ILE A 190 12.75 13.45 -24.28
N PRO A 191 12.35 13.91 -25.48
CA PRO A 191 13.22 13.91 -26.66
C PRO A 191 14.49 14.77 -26.51
N PRO A 192 15.61 14.40 -27.16
CA PRO A 192 16.90 15.09 -27.00
C PRO A 192 16.85 16.59 -27.32
N GLN A 193 16.01 17.02 -28.26
CA GLN A 193 15.88 18.43 -28.67
C GLN A 193 15.27 19.37 -27.62
N HIS A 194 14.67 18.83 -26.54
CA HIS A 194 14.18 19.63 -25.42
C HIS A 194 15.18 19.68 -24.25
N LEU A 195 16.30 18.95 -24.34
CA LEU A 195 17.32 18.86 -23.30
C LEU A 195 18.49 19.82 -23.57
N ARG A 196 18.97 20.47 -22.52
CA ARG A 196 20.21 21.26 -22.51
C ARG A 196 21.34 20.42 -21.94
N LYS A 197 22.49 20.42 -22.60
CA LYS A 197 23.68 19.63 -22.25
C LYS A 197 24.66 20.46 -21.43
N GLY A 198 25.07 19.95 -20.27
CA GLY A 198 25.92 20.67 -19.32
C GLY A 198 25.20 21.78 -18.54
N GLU A 199 23.87 21.86 -18.62
CA GLU A 199 23.02 22.74 -17.81
C GLU A 199 22.01 21.90 -16.99
N PRO A 200 21.53 22.41 -15.84
CA PRO A 200 20.35 21.89 -15.17
C PRO A 200 19.10 22.05 -16.05
N ASN A 201 18.49 20.93 -16.40
CA ASN A 201 17.18 20.88 -17.04
C ASN A 201 16.09 20.98 -15.97
N ARG A 202 15.03 21.72 -16.24
CA ARG A 202 13.86 21.80 -15.36
C ARG A 202 12.74 20.93 -15.92
N ILE A 203 12.35 19.92 -15.16
CA ILE A 203 11.19 19.04 -15.45
C ILE A 203 10.07 19.48 -14.50
N ILE A 204 8.89 19.79 -15.04
CA ILE A 204 7.79 20.37 -14.28
C ILE A 204 6.54 19.51 -14.49
N PHE A 205 5.92 19.09 -13.39
CA PHE A 205 4.53 18.65 -13.36
C PHE A 205 3.67 19.86 -12.98
N ASP A 206 2.79 20.29 -13.89
CA ASP A 206 2.05 21.55 -13.83
C ASP A 206 0.54 21.25 -13.84
N ASN A 207 -0.18 21.58 -12.77
CA ASN A 207 -1.62 21.36 -12.68
C ASN A 207 -2.37 22.57 -13.27
N THR A 208 -2.83 22.42 -14.51
CA THR A 208 -3.49 23.50 -15.26
C THR A 208 -4.86 23.93 -14.72
N ARG A 209 -5.33 23.36 -13.60
CA ARG A 209 -6.61 23.69 -12.94
C ARG A 209 -6.44 24.31 -11.56
N ASN A 210 -5.31 24.06 -10.89
CA ASN A 210 -5.07 24.45 -9.51
C ASN A 210 -3.86 25.41 -9.46
N PRO A 211 -3.96 26.62 -8.88
CA PRO A 211 -5.19 27.37 -8.59
C PRO A 211 -5.92 27.76 -9.89
N PRO A 212 -7.23 28.11 -9.84
CA PRO A 212 -8.05 28.37 -8.66
C PRO A 212 -8.79 27.15 -8.09
N GLY A 213 -8.62 25.95 -8.67
CA GLY A 213 -9.13 24.71 -8.10
C GLY A 213 -8.35 24.25 -6.86
N GLU A 214 -8.94 23.28 -6.16
CA GLU A 214 -8.34 22.53 -5.04
C GLU A 214 -8.45 21.00 -5.28
N ASP A 215 -8.53 20.57 -6.55
CA ASP A 215 -8.70 19.16 -6.92
C ASP A 215 -7.46 18.33 -6.46
N PRO A 216 -7.62 17.20 -5.76
CA PRO A 216 -6.50 16.47 -5.16
C PRO A 216 -5.75 15.63 -6.21
N TRP A 217 -4.54 16.06 -6.55
CA TRP A 217 -3.64 15.39 -7.51
C TRP A 217 -2.35 14.94 -6.83
N ARG A 218 -1.73 13.85 -7.29
CA ARG A 218 -0.47 13.36 -6.69
C ARG A 218 0.43 12.67 -7.71
N VAL A 219 1.73 12.97 -7.65
CA VAL A 219 2.82 12.23 -8.32
C VAL A 219 3.86 11.73 -7.31
N TRP A 220 4.44 10.55 -7.53
CA TRP A 220 5.44 9.95 -6.62
C TRP A 220 6.32 8.90 -7.34
N ASN A 221 7.30 8.32 -6.64
CA ASN A 221 8.27 7.36 -7.19
C ASN A 221 8.98 7.91 -8.43
N VAL A 222 9.31 9.21 -8.42
CA VAL A 222 9.79 9.95 -9.60
C VAL A 222 11.30 9.76 -9.78
N TRP A 223 11.73 9.35 -10.97
CA TRP A 223 13.15 9.28 -11.37
C TRP A 223 13.33 9.43 -12.88
N VAL A 224 14.59 9.51 -13.33
CA VAL A 224 14.94 9.66 -14.74
C VAL A 224 16.01 8.67 -15.18
N GLU A 225 15.74 8.01 -16.29
CA GLU A 225 16.68 7.11 -16.98
C GLU A 225 17.34 7.84 -18.16
N ARG A 226 18.58 7.47 -18.50
CA ARG A 226 19.28 7.93 -19.70
C ARG A 226 19.51 6.77 -20.65
N ALA A 227 18.90 6.80 -21.83
CA ALA A 227 19.23 5.92 -22.93
C ALA A 227 20.16 6.66 -23.91
N LEU A 228 21.44 6.24 -23.99
CA LEU A 228 22.39 6.82 -24.95
C LEU A 228 22.00 6.45 -26.38
N LEU A 229 21.97 7.43 -27.28
CA LEU A 229 21.67 7.20 -28.69
C LEU A 229 22.96 6.94 -29.49
N PRO A 230 22.96 5.98 -30.44
CA PRO A 230 24.06 5.83 -31.39
C PRO A 230 24.17 7.05 -32.31
N GLU A 231 25.40 7.49 -32.59
CA GLU A 231 25.67 8.65 -33.45
C GLU A 231 26.43 8.28 -34.74
N GLN A 232 27.12 7.15 -34.75
CA GLN A 232 27.99 6.69 -35.83
C GLN A 232 27.25 5.78 -36.84
N LEU A 233 25.98 5.48 -36.60
CA LEU A 233 25.16 4.61 -37.43
C LEU A 233 24.35 5.41 -38.45
N THR A 234 24.36 4.95 -39.71
CA THR A 234 23.51 5.51 -40.77
C THR A 234 22.04 5.14 -40.57
N SER A 235 21.12 5.94 -41.12
CA SER A 235 19.67 5.68 -41.08
C SER A 235 19.28 4.26 -41.49
N VAL A 236 19.96 3.69 -42.50
CA VAL A 236 19.73 2.31 -42.98
C VAL A 236 20.16 1.27 -41.94
N GLN A 237 21.28 1.49 -41.25
CA GLN A 237 21.74 0.61 -40.17
C GLN A 237 20.79 0.68 -38.96
N LEU A 238 20.34 1.88 -38.57
CA LEU A 238 19.37 2.08 -37.49
C LEU A 238 18.06 1.32 -37.76
N VAL A 239 17.50 1.46 -38.98
CA VAL A 239 16.27 0.76 -39.38
C VAL A 239 16.44 -0.75 -39.44
N ASN A 240 17.61 -1.25 -39.84
CA ASN A 240 17.87 -2.70 -39.90
C ASN A 240 18.02 -3.30 -38.50
N LEU A 241 18.82 -2.68 -37.61
CA LEU A 241 18.95 -3.11 -36.21
C LEU A 241 17.60 -3.04 -35.48
N ALA A 242 16.84 -1.97 -35.68
CA ALA A 242 15.49 -1.85 -35.13
C ALA A 242 14.56 -2.98 -35.62
N ARG A 243 14.63 -3.36 -36.89
CA ARG A 243 13.83 -4.47 -37.44
C ARG A 243 14.25 -5.83 -36.85
N GLU A 244 15.52 -6.03 -36.57
CA GLU A 244 16.02 -7.25 -35.90
C GLU A 244 15.56 -7.33 -34.44
N SER A 245 15.72 -6.25 -33.67
CA SER A 245 15.23 -6.15 -32.29
C SER A 245 13.70 -6.25 -32.20
N TYR A 246 12.95 -5.59 -33.10
CA TYR A 246 11.49 -5.72 -33.16
C TYR A 246 11.04 -7.15 -33.48
N LYS A 247 11.72 -7.84 -34.41
CA LYS A 247 11.45 -9.24 -34.73
C LYS A 247 11.76 -10.19 -33.57
N LYS A 248 12.82 -9.92 -32.79
CA LYS A 248 13.12 -10.61 -31.52
C LYS A 248 12.02 -10.35 -30.48
N GLY A 249 11.56 -9.09 -30.37
CA GLY A 249 10.45 -8.68 -29.51
C GLY A 249 9.16 -9.43 -29.83
N ARG A 250 8.72 -9.41 -31.09
CA ARG A 250 7.58 -10.19 -31.61
C ARG A 250 7.73 -11.66 -31.25
N LYS A 251 8.83 -12.31 -31.62
CA LYS A 251 9.05 -13.74 -31.33
C LYS A 251 8.85 -14.06 -29.85
N ASN A 252 9.47 -13.29 -28.96
CA ASN A 252 9.40 -13.52 -27.52
C ASN A 252 7.98 -13.25 -26.97
N PHE A 253 7.28 -12.23 -27.49
CA PHE A 253 5.90 -11.91 -27.11
C PHE A 253 4.89 -12.97 -27.61
N ASP A 254 5.13 -13.53 -28.79
CA ASP A 254 4.28 -14.53 -29.43
C ASP A 254 4.53 -15.96 -28.88
N THR A 255 5.56 -16.16 -28.04
CA THR A 255 5.85 -17.44 -27.36
C THR A 255 5.98 -17.30 -25.83
N PRO A 256 4.92 -16.92 -25.09
CA PRO A 256 5.00 -16.67 -23.64
C PRO A 256 5.34 -17.91 -22.81
N ASP A 257 4.78 -19.08 -23.14
CA ASP A 257 4.77 -20.26 -22.27
C ASP A 257 6.11 -21.02 -22.19
N ILE A 258 7.13 -20.59 -22.94
CA ILE A 258 8.45 -21.25 -23.00
C ILE A 258 9.39 -20.77 -21.88
N GLY A 259 9.10 -19.62 -21.24
CA GLY A 259 9.86 -19.17 -20.08
C GLY A 259 9.35 -17.84 -19.50
N ALA A 260 9.36 -17.73 -18.17
CA ALA A 260 8.93 -16.55 -17.41
C ALA A 260 9.43 -15.23 -18.01
N ARG A 261 10.73 -15.16 -18.32
CA ARG A 261 11.39 -13.97 -18.87
C ARG A 261 10.94 -13.56 -20.27
N ASN A 262 10.18 -14.37 -21.02
CA ASN A 262 9.88 -14.05 -22.42
C ASN A 262 9.10 -12.74 -22.60
N ARG A 263 8.21 -12.36 -21.67
CA ARG A 263 7.54 -11.05 -21.69
C ARG A 263 8.53 -9.89 -21.46
N TYR A 264 9.49 -10.07 -20.56
CA TYR A 264 10.52 -9.08 -20.24
C TYR A 264 11.53 -8.90 -21.39
N GLU A 265 12.02 -10.01 -21.93
CA GLU A 265 12.89 -10.03 -23.12
C GLU A 265 12.17 -9.48 -24.36
N ALA A 266 10.85 -9.61 -24.46
CA ALA A 266 10.05 -8.98 -25.50
C ALA A 266 10.02 -7.45 -25.34
N TRP A 267 9.63 -6.96 -24.15
CA TRP A 267 9.63 -5.53 -23.82
C TRP A 267 10.99 -4.89 -24.11
N LYS A 268 12.09 -5.49 -23.64
CA LYS A 268 13.46 -5.01 -23.91
C LYS A 268 13.77 -4.91 -25.41
N SER A 269 13.35 -5.89 -26.20
CA SER A 269 13.67 -5.93 -27.63
C SER A 269 12.80 -4.96 -28.45
N PHE A 270 11.57 -4.66 -28.01
CA PHE A 270 10.77 -3.55 -28.55
C PHE A 270 11.34 -2.18 -28.16
N ARG A 271 11.77 -2.03 -26.90
CA ARG A 271 12.40 -0.82 -26.37
C ARG A 271 13.71 -0.48 -27.10
N GLU A 272 14.55 -1.48 -27.35
CA GLU A 272 15.76 -1.36 -28.16
C GLU A 272 15.44 -0.92 -29.60
N ALA A 273 14.43 -1.53 -30.24
CA ALA A 273 14.01 -1.15 -31.59
C ALA A 273 13.53 0.31 -31.68
N TRP A 274 12.73 0.75 -30.71
CA TRP A 274 12.29 2.13 -30.60
C TRP A 274 13.47 3.11 -30.39
N LEU A 275 14.41 2.81 -29.48
CA LEU A 275 15.57 3.67 -29.23
C LEU A 275 16.50 3.80 -30.45
N MET A 276 16.68 2.74 -31.24
CA MET A 276 17.41 2.80 -32.52
C MET A 276 16.71 3.74 -33.52
N LEU A 277 15.39 3.74 -33.56
CA LEU A 277 14.59 4.64 -34.42
C LEU A 277 14.43 6.05 -33.81
N GLU A 278 14.73 6.25 -32.54
CA GLU A 278 14.84 7.58 -31.98
C GLU A 278 16.12 8.29 -32.44
N ALA A 279 17.23 7.55 -32.61
CA ALA A 279 18.43 8.10 -33.23
C ALA A 279 18.25 8.49 -34.71
N HIS A 280 17.23 7.94 -35.38
CA HIS A 280 16.91 8.20 -36.79
C HIS A 280 16.32 9.62 -36.98
N PRO A 281 16.72 10.35 -38.04
CA PRO A 281 16.16 11.67 -38.35
C PRO A 281 14.69 11.59 -38.77
N ASP A 282 13.99 12.72 -38.74
CA ASP A 282 12.60 12.78 -39.22
C ASP A 282 12.50 12.74 -40.76
N PRO A 283 11.42 12.17 -41.32
CA PRO A 283 10.29 11.54 -40.63
C PRO A 283 10.63 10.16 -40.07
N LYS A 284 10.09 9.84 -38.88
CA LYS A 284 10.17 8.50 -38.29
C LYS A 284 9.45 7.46 -39.17
N PRO A 285 10.02 6.26 -39.40
CA PRO A 285 9.36 5.19 -40.14
C PRO A 285 8.24 4.53 -39.31
N GLU A 286 7.28 3.86 -39.97
CA GLU A 286 6.14 3.17 -39.35
C GLU A 286 6.54 2.25 -38.17
N LEU A 287 7.64 1.51 -38.34
CA LEU A 287 8.26 0.63 -37.33
C LEU A 287 8.55 1.32 -35.98
N TYR A 288 8.70 2.65 -35.95
CA TYR A 288 8.85 3.43 -34.73
C TYR A 288 7.59 3.31 -33.85
N PHE A 289 6.42 3.53 -34.46
CA PHE A 289 5.13 3.45 -33.77
C PHE A 289 4.76 2.00 -33.44
N GLU A 290 5.05 1.05 -34.34
CA GLU A 290 4.91 -0.39 -34.05
C GLU A 290 5.75 -0.80 -32.83
N SER A 291 6.98 -0.29 -32.71
CA SER A 291 7.87 -0.59 -31.57
C SER A 291 7.36 0.01 -30.27
N GLN A 292 6.82 1.23 -30.30
CA GLN A 292 6.17 1.85 -29.14
C GLN A 292 4.92 1.07 -28.69
N GLU A 293 4.08 0.64 -29.63
CA GLU A 293 2.89 -0.17 -29.33
C GLU A 293 3.29 -1.56 -28.79
N GLY A 294 4.27 -2.23 -29.41
CA GLY A 294 4.82 -3.50 -28.92
C GLY A 294 5.36 -3.40 -27.50
N MET A 295 6.13 -2.34 -27.21
CA MET A 295 6.67 -2.05 -25.87
C MET A 295 5.55 -1.82 -24.85
N LYS A 296 4.55 -0.98 -25.19
CA LYS A 296 3.38 -0.71 -24.34
C LYS A 296 2.56 -1.97 -24.04
N ASN A 297 2.31 -2.81 -25.05
CA ASN A 297 1.53 -4.03 -24.90
C ASN A 297 2.32 -5.10 -24.11
N ALA A 298 3.66 -5.12 -24.22
CA ALA A 298 4.51 -5.90 -23.34
C ALA A 298 4.47 -5.41 -21.89
N GLN A 299 4.54 -4.09 -21.65
CA GLN A 299 4.45 -3.50 -20.30
C GLN A 299 3.15 -3.88 -19.60
N GLN A 300 2.01 -3.84 -20.29
CA GLN A 300 0.72 -4.19 -19.68
C GLN A 300 0.66 -5.64 -19.19
N GLU A 301 1.27 -6.58 -19.91
CA GLU A 301 1.37 -7.99 -19.49
C GLU A 301 2.43 -8.21 -18.39
N LEU A 302 3.48 -7.37 -18.35
CA LEU A 302 4.43 -7.31 -17.24
C LEU A 302 3.77 -6.81 -15.95
N ASP A 303 3.10 -5.66 -15.99
CA ASP A 303 2.38 -5.06 -14.86
C ASP A 303 1.34 -6.04 -14.29
N ARG A 304 0.53 -6.64 -15.18
CA ARG A 304 -0.47 -7.66 -14.83
C ARG A 304 0.15 -8.87 -14.13
N THR A 305 1.33 -9.32 -14.59
CA THR A 305 2.05 -10.43 -13.97
C THR A 305 2.63 -10.01 -12.62
N CYS A 306 3.11 -8.78 -12.50
CA CYS A 306 3.62 -8.22 -11.24
C CYS A 306 2.55 -8.19 -10.14
N SER A 307 1.40 -7.55 -10.40
CA SER A 307 0.31 -7.46 -9.40
C SER A 307 -0.25 -8.85 -9.06
N LYS A 308 -0.32 -9.80 -10.02
CA LYS A 308 -0.68 -11.19 -9.72
C LYS A 308 0.29 -11.84 -8.74
N LEU A 309 1.60 -11.74 -8.97
CA LEU A 309 2.61 -12.36 -8.12
C LEU A 309 2.66 -11.71 -6.73
N LEU A 310 2.49 -10.38 -6.64
CA LEU A 310 2.36 -9.66 -5.36
C LEU A 310 1.14 -10.17 -4.55
N LEU A 311 -0.04 -10.29 -5.18
CA LEU A 311 -1.22 -10.84 -4.52
C LEU A 311 -1.05 -12.31 -4.08
N GLU A 312 -0.25 -13.11 -4.79
CA GLU A 312 0.12 -14.47 -4.35
C GLU A 312 1.06 -14.44 -3.13
N VAL A 313 2.02 -13.52 -3.06
CA VAL A 313 2.88 -13.31 -1.88
C VAL A 313 2.05 -12.92 -0.65
N GLU A 314 1.17 -11.92 -0.78
CA GLU A 314 0.27 -11.50 0.30
C GLU A 314 -0.67 -12.64 0.72
N GLY A 315 -1.23 -13.37 -0.24
CA GLY A 315 -2.05 -14.55 -0.01
C GLY A 315 -1.32 -15.63 0.79
N TYR A 316 -0.06 -15.92 0.46
CA TYR A 316 0.75 -16.90 1.21
C TYR A 316 1.19 -16.38 2.58
N TYR A 317 1.55 -15.10 2.71
CA TYR A 317 1.95 -14.50 3.99
C TYR A 317 0.79 -14.52 4.99
N ASN A 318 -0.40 -14.09 4.57
CA ASN A 318 -1.62 -14.11 5.39
C ASN A 318 -2.06 -15.54 5.78
N GLN A 319 -1.67 -16.56 5.01
CA GLN A 319 -1.86 -17.98 5.35
C GLN A 319 -0.72 -18.59 6.20
N SER A 320 0.22 -17.78 6.69
CA SER A 320 1.45 -18.22 7.39
C SER A 320 2.34 -19.18 6.57
N GLN A 321 2.21 -19.17 5.24
CA GLN A 321 2.99 -20.01 4.32
C GLN A 321 4.27 -19.28 3.87
N PHE A 322 5.03 -18.75 4.84
CA PHE A 322 6.19 -17.85 4.63
C PHE A 322 7.21 -18.37 3.61
N LYS A 323 7.49 -19.68 3.59
CA LYS A 323 8.39 -20.30 2.60
C LYS A 323 7.91 -20.17 1.15
N LYS A 324 6.59 -20.16 0.92
CA LYS A 324 6.01 -19.91 -0.41
C LYS A 324 6.03 -18.43 -0.75
N ALA A 325 5.71 -17.55 0.20
CA ALA A 325 5.81 -16.11 0.01
C ALA A 325 7.25 -15.71 -0.41
N ALA A 326 8.27 -16.20 0.29
CA ALA A 326 9.67 -16.02 -0.09
C ALA A 326 9.98 -16.60 -1.49
N SER A 327 9.59 -17.86 -1.76
CA SER A 327 9.82 -18.49 -3.07
C SER A 327 9.12 -17.80 -4.24
N THR A 328 7.96 -17.16 -4.02
CA THR A 328 7.29 -16.34 -5.04
C THR A 328 8.05 -15.02 -5.25
N LEU A 329 8.57 -14.40 -4.20
CA LEU A 329 9.44 -13.22 -4.31
C LEU A 329 10.76 -13.54 -5.04
N ASP A 330 11.34 -14.72 -4.82
CA ASP A 330 12.51 -15.19 -5.56
C ASP A 330 12.19 -15.41 -7.05
N HIS A 331 11.06 -16.06 -7.37
CA HIS A 331 10.57 -16.21 -8.75
C HIS A 331 10.25 -14.85 -9.41
N MET A 332 9.78 -13.84 -8.67
CA MET A 332 9.64 -12.48 -9.19
C MET A 332 10.99 -11.90 -9.64
N ARG A 333 12.10 -12.17 -8.94
CA ARG A 333 13.45 -11.75 -9.38
C ARG A 333 13.92 -12.50 -10.62
N GLU A 334 13.52 -13.76 -10.80
CA GLU A 334 13.83 -14.51 -12.03
C GLU A 334 13.05 -13.98 -13.24
N TYR A 335 11.81 -13.53 -13.02
CA TYR A 335 10.94 -12.92 -14.05
C TYR A 335 11.39 -11.49 -14.40
N PHE A 336 11.73 -10.69 -13.38
CA PHE A 336 12.14 -9.28 -13.47
C PHE A 336 13.60 -9.13 -12.97
N PRO A 337 14.61 -9.46 -13.81
CA PRO A 337 15.99 -9.60 -13.36
C PRO A 337 16.74 -8.28 -13.11
N GLU A 338 16.21 -7.15 -13.55
CA GLU A 338 16.85 -5.83 -13.45
C GLU A 338 15.85 -4.76 -13.00
N TYR A 339 16.38 -3.64 -12.50
CA TYR A 339 15.62 -2.51 -11.95
C TYR A 339 15.08 -1.54 -13.00
N ASP A 340 15.18 -1.88 -14.29
CA ASP A 340 14.49 -1.17 -15.37
C ASP A 340 12.99 -1.52 -15.44
N GLN A 341 12.51 -2.36 -14.53
CA GLN A 341 11.10 -2.64 -14.28
C GLN A 341 10.74 -2.40 -12.81
N PRO A 342 9.66 -1.64 -12.51
CA PRO A 342 9.24 -1.34 -11.13
C PRO A 342 8.98 -2.57 -10.26
N CYS A 343 8.68 -3.73 -10.87
CA CYS A 343 8.35 -4.95 -10.16
C CYS A 343 9.50 -5.51 -9.31
N ALA A 344 10.76 -5.35 -9.77
CA ALA A 344 11.93 -5.81 -9.01
C ALA A 344 12.04 -5.09 -7.67
N THR A 345 11.94 -3.76 -7.69
CA THR A 345 11.93 -2.90 -6.48
C THR A 345 10.72 -3.19 -5.59
N ARG A 346 9.53 -3.46 -6.17
CA ARG A 346 8.35 -3.86 -5.40
C ARG A 346 8.54 -5.19 -4.67
N ALA A 347 9.15 -6.19 -5.33
CA ALA A 347 9.47 -7.46 -4.69
C ALA A 347 10.45 -7.29 -3.52
N GLU A 348 11.51 -6.48 -3.68
CA GLU A 348 12.46 -6.20 -2.59
C GLU A 348 11.82 -5.44 -1.42
N ASN A 349 10.99 -4.41 -1.71
CA ASN A 349 10.25 -3.69 -0.68
C ASN A 349 9.28 -4.62 0.07
N LYS A 350 8.54 -5.48 -0.63
CA LYS A 350 7.59 -6.44 -0.03
C LYS A 350 8.30 -7.53 0.77
N ARG A 351 9.52 -7.91 0.37
CA ARG A 351 10.39 -8.80 1.14
C ARG A 351 10.82 -8.16 2.46
N ALA A 352 11.19 -6.88 2.44
CA ALA A 352 11.56 -6.12 3.64
C ALA A 352 10.36 -5.88 4.58
N GLU A 353 9.18 -5.56 4.02
CA GLU A 353 7.90 -5.43 4.76
C GLU A 353 7.57 -6.68 5.58
N TYR A 354 7.88 -7.87 5.05
CA TYR A 354 7.52 -9.17 5.65
C TYR A 354 8.69 -9.91 6.31
N GLY A 355 9.92 -9.40 6.24
CA GLY A 355 11.11 -10.02 6.84
C GLY A 355 11.46 -11.40 6.28
N LEU A 356 11.37 -11.57 4.95
CA LEU A 356 11.51 -12.84 4.21
C LEU A 356 12.83 -13.01 3.45
#